data_AF-A0A7W9IM58-F1
#
_entry.id   AF-A0A7W9IM58-F1
#
_cell.length_a   1.000
_cell.length_b   1.000
_cell.length_c   1.000
_cell.angle_alpha   90.00
_cell.angle_beta   90.00
_cell.angle_gamma   90.00
#
_symmetry.space_group_name_H-M   'P 1'
#
loop_
_entity.id
_entity.type
_entity.pdbx_description
1 polymer ?
#
loop_
_entity_poly.entity_id
_entity_poly.type
_entity_poly.pdbx_seq_one_letter_code
_entity_poly.pdbx_strand_id
1 'polypeptide(L)' 'MDDKSKNHAPGSAVSLPIAIAIGVALGPALGLLLGNLAMGMGIGLAVGAGLGAALLAWSDERKGQSGGR' A
#
# COMPACT_ATOMS: atom_id res chain seq x y z
N MET A 1 -30.16 15.48 21.39
CA MET A 1 -28.81 14.99 21.67
C MET A 1 -28.67 13.74 20.84
N ASP A 2 -28.40 13.88 19.54
CA ASP A 2 -28.58 12.77 18.60
C ASP A 2 -27.60 12.90 17.45
N ASP A 3 -26.91 11.79 17.23
CA ASP A 3 -26.40 11.29 15.95
C ASP A 3 -25.58 12.22 15.07
N LYS A 4 -24.27 12.13 15.28
CA LYS A 4 -23.46 11.54 14.21
C LYS A 4 -22.18 10.96 14.78
N SER A 5 -22.25 9.66 15.08
CA SER A 5 -21.15 8.74 14.76
C SER A 5 -20.76 9.02 13.31
N LYS A 6 -19.82 9.94 13.09
CA LYS A 6 -19.16 10.12 11.80
C LYS A 6 -18.22 8.94 11.72
N ASN A 7 -18.83 7.83 11.34
CA ASN A 7 -18.20 6.58 10.99
C ASN A 7 -16.87 6.92 10.33
N HIS A 8 -15.80 6.61 11.04
CA HIS A 8 -14.49 6.51 10.46
C HIS A 8 -14.63 5.50 9.33
N ALA A 9 -14.86 5.98 8.12
CA ALA A 9 -14.54 5.19 6.96
C ALA A 9 -13.01 5.13 6.99
N PRO A 10 -12.37 4.01 7.35
CA PRO A 10 -11.06 3.77 6.79
C PRO A 10 -11.32 3.85 5.29
N GLY A 11 -10.92 4.94 4.65
CA GLY A 11 -10.77 4.92 3.21
C GLY A 11 -9.77 3.82 2.99
N SER A 12 -10.25 2.63 2.61
CA SER A 12 -9.47 1.41 2.34
C SER A 12 -8.61 1.58 1.09
N ALA A 13 -8.14 2.79 0.84
CA ALA A 13 -7.07 3.07 -0.09
C ALA A 13 -5.82 2.41 0.50
N VAL A 14 -5.24 1.51 -0.28
CA VAL A 14 -3.93 0.93 0.02
C VAL A 14 -2.96 2.09 0.18
N SER A 15 -2.56 2.36 1.41
CA SER A 15 -1.59 3.38 1.72
C SER A 15 -0.19 2.85 1.48
N LEU A 16 0.75 3.75 1.16
CA LEU A 16 2.14 3.41 0.89
C LEU A 16 2.77 2.51 2.00
N PRO A 17 2.54 2.75 3.31
CA PRO A 17 3.05 1.87 4.37
C PRO A 17 2.50 0.44 4.28
N ILE A 18 1.23 0.27 3.92
CA ILE A 18 0.58 -1.03 3.77
C ILE A 18 1.21 -1.79 2.59
N ALA A 19 1.42 -1.12 1.46
CA ALA A 19 2.05 -1.71 0.29
C ALA A 19 3.49 -2.18 0.57
N ILE A 20 4.27 -1.38 1.30
CA ILE A 20 5.61 -1.77 1.76
C ILE A 20 5.51 -2.97 2.71
N ALA A 21 4.59 -2.96 3.68
CA ALA A 21 4.42 -4.07 4.62
C ALA A 21 4.11 -5.39 3.91
N ILE A 22 3.28 -5.36 2.86
CA ILE A 22 2.99 -6.53 2.02
C ILE A 22 4.24 -6.98 1.28
N GLY A 23 4.99 -6.06 0.66
CA GLY A 23 6.26 -6.36 -0.02
C GLY A 23 7.30 -7.00 0.90
N VAL A 24 7.44 -6.50 2.13
CA VAL A 24 8.35 -7.04 3.15
C VAL A 24 7.86 -8.36 3.73
N ALA A 25 6.55 -8.61 3.79
CA ALA A 25 6.02 -9.90 4.24
C ALA A 25 6.23 -11.01 3.20
N LEU A 26 6.08 -10.69 1.90
CA LEU A 26 6.17 -11.67 0.81
C LEU A 26 7.60 -11.84 0.25
N GLY A 27 8.40 -10.77 0.23
CA GLY A 27 9.77 -10.77 -0.30
C GLY A 27 10.69 -11.86 0.27
N PRO A 28 10.76 -12.05 1.61
CA PRO A 28 11.58 -13.10 2.23
C PRO A 28 11.14 -14.49 1.82
N ALA A 29 9.83 -14.73 1.72
CA ALA A 29 9.30 -16.03 1.32
C ALA A 29 9.74 -16.39 -0.11
N LEU A 30 9.72 -15.42 -1.03
CA LEU A 30 10.25 -15.60 -2.39
C LEU A 30 11.78 -15.74 -2.39
N GLY A 31 12.50 -14.96 -1.59
CA GLY A 31 13.95 -15.06 -1.47
C GLY A 31 14.42 -16.41 -0.94
N LEU A 32 13.71 -16.97 0.03
CA LEU A 32 13.97 -18.30 0.55
C LEU A 32 13.69 -19.39 -0.50
N LEU A 33 12.61 -19.25 -1.28
CA LEU A 33 12.29 -20.17 -2.37
C LEU A 33 13.37 -20.18 -3.47
N LEU A 34 13.93 -19.01 -3.78
CA LEU A 34 15.01 -18.85 -4.77
C LEU A 34 16.42 -19.12 -4.19
N GLY A 35 16.53 -19.41 -2.89
CA GLY A 35 17.82 -19.59 -2.21
C GLY A 35 18.65 -18.30 -2.08
N ASN A 36 18.05 -17.13 -2.31
CA ASN A 36 18.70 -15.83 -2.20
C ASN A 36 17.79 -14.82 -1.47
N LEU A 37 17.96 -14.76 -0.15
CA LEU A 37 17.19 -13.86 0.71
C LEU A 37 17.40 -12.39 0.38
N ALA A 38 18.63 -11.98 0.05
CA ALA A 38 18.95 -10.61 -0.30
C ALA A 38 18.19 -10.18 -1.57
N MET A 39 18.13 -11.07 -2.57
CA MET A 39 17.35 -10.86 -3.78
C MET A 39 15.84 -10.79 -3.48
N GLY A 40 15.31 -11.69 -2.66
CA GLY A 40 13.89 -11.68 -2.27
C GLY A 40 13.47 -10.41 -1.52
N MET A 41 14.31 -9.93 -0.59
CA MET A 41 14.06 -8.65 0.09
C MET A 41 14.15 -7.47 -0.86
N GLY A 42 15.15 -7.44 -1.76
CA GLY A 42 15.29 -6.39 -2.76
C GLY A 42 14.08 -6.32 -3.69
N ILE A 43 13.62 -7.46 -4.21
CA ILE A 43 12.45 -7.55 -5.07
C ILE A 43 11.17 -7.20 -4.29
N GLY A 44 10.98 -7.77 -3.09
CA GLY A 44 9.80 -7.52 -2.27
C GLY A 44 9.63 -6.04 -1.92
N LEU A 45 10.71 -5.37 -1.51
CA LEU A 45 10.71 -3.93 -1.26
C LEU A 45 10.47 -3.12 -2.54
N ALA A 46 11.13 -3.45 -3.65
CA ALA A 46 10.95 -2.73 -4.91
C ALA A 46 9.53 -2.84 -5.43
N VAL A 47 8.92 -4.04 -5.35
CA VAL A 47 7.53 -4.28 -5.77
C VAL A 47 6.56 -3.60 -4.81
N GLY A 48 6.74 -3.74 -3.50
CA GLY A 48 5.86 -3.12 -2.50
C GLY A 48 5.88 -1.58 -2.56
N ALA A 49 7.07 -0.99 -2.66
CA ALA A 49 7.23 0.45 -2.79
C ALA A 49 6.78 0.96 -4.16
N GLY A 50 7.13 0.27 -5.25
CA GLY A 50 6.77 0.65 -6.62
C GLY A 50 5.27 0.60 -6.86
N LEU A 51 4.62 -0.51 -6.50
CA LEU A 51 3.16 -0.64 -6.60
C LEU A 51 2.45 0.30 -5.62
N GLY A 52 2.94 0.44 -4.39
CA GLY A 52 2.39 1.37 -3.41
C GLY A 52 2.44 2.83 -3.89
N ALA A 53 3.56 3.25 -4.46
CA ALA A 53 3.71 4.59 -5.03
C ALA A 53 2.84 4.79 -6.27
N ALA A 54 2.75 3.81 -7.17
CA ALA A 54 1.89 3.88 -8.35
C ALA A 54 0.40 3.95 -7.98
N LEU A 55 -0.05 3.11 -7.04
CA LEU A 55 -1.43 3.12 -6.54
C LEU A 55 -1.75 4.41 -5.79
N LEU A 56 -0.79 4.94 -5.02
CA LEU A 56 -0.95 6.23 -4.36
C LEU A 56 -1.08 7.36 -5.38
N ALA A 57 -0.24 7.38 -6.42
CA ALA A 57 -0.31 8.38 -7.51
C ALA A 57 -1.69 8.34 -8.20
N TRP A 58 -2.19 7.15 -8.55
CA TRP A 58 -3.52 6.98 -9.14
C TRP A 58 -4.66 7.34 -8.18
N SER A 59 -4.46 7.14 -6.88
CA SER A 59 -5.45 7.48 -5.86
C SER A 59 -5.51 8.98 -5.59
N ASP A 60 -4.38 9.69 -5.72
CA ASP A 60 -4.30 11.14 -5.51
C ASP A 60 -5.02 11.90 -6.63
N GLU A 61 -4.89 11.44 -7.88
CA GLU A 61 -5.65 11.95 -9.03
C GLU A 61 -7.17 11.79 -8.85
N ARG A 62 -7.62 10.68 -8.26
CA ARG A 62 -9.04 10.44 -7.93
C ARG A 62 -9.54 11.30 -6.77
N LYS A 63 -8.64 11.72 -5.86
CA LYS A 63 -8.98 12.49 -4.67
C LYS A 63 -9.11 13.99 -4.96
N GLY A 64 -8.39 14.51 -5.96
CA GLY A 64 -8.53 15.88 -6.45
C GLY A 64 -9.89 16.22 -7.09
N GLN A 65 -10.67 15.21 -7.52
CA GLN A 65 -11.96 15.43 -8.20
C GLN A 65 -13.18 15.33 -7.27
N SER A 66 -13.01 14.90 -6.01
CA SER A 66 -14.13 14.76 -5.05
C SER A 66 -14.12 15.81 -3.92
N GLY A 67 -13.22 16.80 -3.98
CA GLY A 67 -13.09 17.88 -2.98
C GLY A 67 -13.73 19.22 -3.37
N GLY A 68 -14.42 19.30 -4.51
CA GLY A 68 -15.19 20.48 -4.90
C GLY A 68 -16.64 20.34 -4.45
N ARG A 69 -16.96 20.71 -3.21
CA ARG A 69 -18.27 21.15 -2.70
C ARG A 69 -18.21 21.56 -1.24
#